data_AF-W4VAD4-F1
#
_entry.id   AF-W4VAD4-F1
#
_cell.length_a   1.000
_cell.length_b   1.000
_cell.length_c   1.000
_cell.angle_alpha   90.00
_cell.angle_beta   90.00
_cell.angle_gamma   90.00
#
_symmetry.space_group_name_H-M   'P 1'
#
loop_
_entity.id
_entity.type
_entity.pdbx_description
1 polymer ?
#
loop_
_entity_poly.entity_id
_entity_poly.type
_entity_poly.pdbx_seq_one_letter_code
_entity_poly.pdbx_strand_id
1 'polypeptide(L)'
;MKRKVIQTFILPIALASVFTTASFAQTIEIMPVSATDVEVVPISYQMKHWSEVFIDQLSKNYDVKDVFGGKDLNSAIEATDFQNLAKLVLDKDYSGTPGSVTRESIVHELMQMWADKTGKELDKIAVIKMLIYDDLGQVDSKYYQSVMVAYMKDIAKGKGGGIFDPKAGVTYGELAALVFNTAQSIEKEKEADVQPIAEERFETRGNYEIKDGKVVFDFELVNLYKEAKELMFGSGQQFEVVITDEKGKEVYRYSDDKFFTLALIMKTINPGEAIKWQDEWDMTDKEGNKLTSGKYKAKIEIMVVQEDEKEKIDESQLTTVIEFELGTGEKN
;
A
#
# COMPACT_ATOMS: atom_id res chain seq x y z
N MET A 1 40.44 -62.02 19.43
CA MET A 1 41.10 -61.60 20.68
C MET A 1 42.16 -60.56 20.34
N LYS A 2 42.09 -59.31 20.87
CA LYS A 2 43.01 -58.17 20.59
C LYS A 2 42.98 -57.70 19.10
N ARG A 3 43.33 -56.47 18.71
CA ARG A 3 43.44 -55.17 19.44
C ARG A 3 43.15 -54.01 18.44
N LYS A 4 43.00 -52.77 18.93
CA LYS A 4 42.71 -51.56 18.12
C LYS A 4 43.87 -51.18 17.17
N VAL A 5 43.52 -50.59 16.03
CA VAL A 5 44.43 -49.77 15.19
C VAL A 5 44.47 -48.34 15.74
N ILE A 6 45.57 -47.61 15.51
CA ILE A 6 45.83 -46.27 16.06
C ILE A 6 45.84 -45.22 14.92
N GLN A 7 45.41 -43.99 15.23
CA GLN A 7 45.36 -42.85 14.31
C GLN A 7 46.74 -42.19 14.13
N THR A 8 46.99 -41.59 12.97
CA THR A 8 48.13 -40.69 12.72
C THR A 8 47.63 -39.42 12.02
N PHE A 9 48.08 -38.25 12.47
CA PHE A 9 47.59 -36.94 12.00
C PHE A 9 48.73 -35.90 12.12
N ILE A 10 49.25 -35.36 11.01
CA ILE A 10 50.35 -34.37 10.99
C ILE A 10 50.15 -33.38 9.81
N LEU A 11 50.46 -32.09 10.03
CA LEU A 11 50.42 -30.99 9.04
C LEU A 11 51.61 -30.99 8.06
N PRO A 12 51.48 -30.33 6.89
CA PRO A 12 52.29 -29.13 6.60
C PRO A 12 51.40 -27.93 6.15
N ILE A 13 51.59 -26.68 6.61
CA ILE A 13 52.66 -25.68 6.33
C ILE A 13 52.45 -24.90 5.01
N ALA A 14 52.67 -23.58 5.05
CA ALA A 14 52.47 -22.62 3.94
C ALA A 14 53.74 -21.80 3.64
N LEU A 15 53.85 -21.24 2.41
CA LEU A 15 54.75 -20.16 1.93
C LEU A 15 54.46 -19.93 0.40
N ALA A 16 54.81 -18.84 -0.31
CA ALA A 16 54.69 -17.38 -0.09
C ALA A 16 55.12 -16.61 -1.40
N SER A 17 54.53 -15.43 -1.67
CA SER A 17 54.95 -14.35 -2.63
C SER A 17 55.12 -14.70 -4.14
N VAL A 18 55.05 -13.80 -5.15
CA VAL A 18 55.85 -12.59 -5.55
C VAL A 18 55.14 -11.99 -6.83
N PHE A 19 55.12 -10.70 -7.27
CA PHE A 19 55.38 -9.31 -6.80
C PHE A 19 54.89 -8.26 -7.86
N THR A 20 54.61 -7.00 -7.43
CA THR A 20 54.66 -5.71 -8.22
C THR A 20 53.71 -5.49 -9.42
N THR A 21 53.37 -4.27 -9.89
CA THR A 21 53.93 -2.88 -9.83
C THR A 21 52.91 -1.83 -9.30
N ALA A 22 53.22 -0.79 -8.50
CA ALA A 22 54.04 0.44 -8.72
C ALA A 22 53.41 1.46 -9.73
N SER A 23 53.35 2.79 -9.52
CA SER A 23 53.80 3.69 -8.41
C SER A 23 53.13 5.10 -8.47
N PHE A 24 53.36 5.91 -7.42
CA PHE A 24 53.12 7.38 -7.27
C PHE A 24 51.67 7.92 -7.20
N ALA A 25 51.41 9.13 -6.65
CA ALA A 25 51.82 9.73 -5.36
C ALA A 25 51.19 11.14 -5.20
N GLN A 26 50.32 11.35 -4.20
CA GLN A 26 50.14 12.62 -3.49
C GLN A 26 49.23 12.43 -2.26
N THR A 27 49.84 12.21 -1.09
CA THR A 27 49.14 12.25 0.20
C THR A 27 49.07 13.68 0.69
N ILE A 28 47.87 14.27 0.74
CA ILE A 28 47.62 15.41 1.61
C ILE A 28 47.40 14.83 3.01
N GLU A 29 48.25 15.23 3.97
CA GLU A 29 48.04 14.89 5.38
C GLU A 29 46.83 15.67 5.92
N ILE A 30 45.67 15.04 5.94
CA ILE A 30 44.57 15.44 6.81
C ILE A 30 44.62 14.51 8.02
N MET A 31 45.20 14.99 9.12
CA MET A 31 45.12 14.27 10.39
C MET A 31 43.64 14.03 10.72
N PRO A 32 43.21 12.80 11.06
CA PRO A 32 41.87 12.60 11.58
C PRO A 32 41.75 13.44 12.85
N VAL A 33 40.82 14.40 12.85
CA VAL A 33 40.52 15.19 14.05
C VAL A 33 40.15 14.19 15.14
N SER A 34 40.90 14.22 16.24
CA SER A 34 40.63 13.34 17.38
C SER A 34 39.18 13.50 17.79
N ALA A 35 38.40 12.43 17.69
CA ALA A 35 37.04 12.39 18.19
C ALA A 35 37.09 12.43 19.72
N THR A 36 37.22 13.64 20.27
CA THR A 36 36.92 13.93 21.67
C THR A 36 35.55 13.36 21.98
N ASP A 37 35.43 12.58 23.05
CA ASP A 37 34.30 11.69 23.31
C ASP A 37 32.94 12.39 23.16
N VAL A 38 32.37 12.26 21.96
CA VAL A 38 30.95 12.52 21.74
C VAL A 38 30.25 11.32 22.36
N GLU A 39 29.78 11.47 23.59
CA GLU A 39 28.79 10.55 24.14
C GLU A 39 27.62 10.50 23.17
N VAL A 40 27.56 9.42 22.38
CA VAL A 40 26.38 9.07 21.59
C VAL A 40 25.34 8.59 22.58
N VAL A 41 24.72 9.53 23.30
CA VAL A 41 23.59 9.27 24.19
C VAL A 41 22.50 8.67 23.32
N PRO A 42 22.15 7.38 23.49
CA PRO A 42 21.07 6.81 22.71
C PRO A 42 19.78 7.45 23.24
N ILE A 43 19.17 8.31 22.44
CA ILE A 43 17.84 8.86 22.73
C ILE A 43 16.83 7.72 22.53
N SER A 44 16.72 6.86 23.54
CA SER A 44 15.60 5.94 23.70
C SER A 44 14.36 6.77 24.01
N TYR A 45 13.73 7.27 22.94
CA TYR A 45 12.48 8.02 23.02
C TYR A 45 11.37 7.08 23.51
N GLN A 46 11.26 6.96 24.83
CA GLN A 46 10.22 6.21 25.51
C GLN A 46 8.90 6.97 25.31
N MET A 47 8.18 6.61 24.24
CA MET A 47 6.79 6.99 24.03
C MET A 47 5.99 6.55 25.26
N LYS A 48 5.54 7.53 26.04
CA LYS A 48 4.74 7.36 27.27
C LYS A 48 3.27 7.19 26.93
N HIS A 49 2.83 7.72 25.78
CA HIS A 49 1.46 7.59 25.31
C HIS A 49 1.42 7.40 23.79
N TRP A 50 0.56 6.48 23.33
CA TRP A 50 0.45 6.09 21.92
C TRP A 50 0.18 7.26 20.96
N SER A 51 -0.39 8.36 21.46
CA SER A 51 -0.73 9.53 20.67
C SER A 51 0.36 10.60 20.58
N GLU A 52 1.47 10.47 21.33
CA GLU A 52 2.57 11.46 21.28
C GLU A 52 3.09 11.63 19.86
N VAL A 53 3.14 10.55 19.07
CA VAL A 53 3.54 10.60 17.65
C VAL A 53 2.65 11.51 16.79
N PHE A 54 1.38 11.72 17.14
CA PHE A 54 0.50 12.65 16.38
C PHE A 54 0.72 14.10 16.83
N ILE A 55 0.92 14.31 18.14
CA ILE A 55 1.24 15.61 18.72
C ILE A 55 2.60 16.10 18.18
N ASP A 56 3.60 15.22 18.11
CA ASP A 56 4.94 15.49 17.56
C ASP A 56 4.91 15.84 16.06
N GLN A 57 3.96 15.30 15.28
CA GLN A 57 3.79 15.64 13.86
C GLN A 57 3.08 16.99 13.70
N LEU A 58 1.99 17.22 14.44
CA LEU A 58 1.28 18.51 14.43
C LEU A 58 2.20 19.66 14.90
N SER A 59 3.04 19.42 15.91
CA SER A 59 3.98 20.40 16.47
C SER A 59 5.04 20.90 15.49
N LYS A 60 5.20 20.26 14.32
CA LYS A 60 6.14 20.73 13.27
C LYS A 60 5.64 21.98 12.56
N ASN A 61 4.32 22.11 12.41
CA ASN A 61 3.66 23.12 11.59
C ASN A 61 2.79 24.08 12.42
N TYR A 62 2.41 23.69 13.64
CA TYR A 62 1.40 24.37 14.47
C TYR A 62 1.83 24.43 15.93
N ASP A 63 1.60 25.56 16.61
CA ASP A 63 1.78 25.64 18.08
C ASP A 63 0.57 25.03 18.80
N VAL A 64 0.59 23.71 18.96
CA VAL A 64 -0.46 22.93 19.64
C VAL A 64 -0.33 22.94 21.17
N LYS A 65 0.61 23.73 21.72
CA LYS A 65 0.93 23.71 23.16
C LYS A 65 -0.22 24.17 24.03
N ASP A 66 -1.03 25.12 23.58
CA ASP A 66 -2.20 25.60 24.34
C ASP A 66 -3.34 24.55 24.41
N VAL A 67 -3.33 23.54 23.52
CA VAL A 67 -4.31 22.44 23.53
C VAL A 67 -3.82 21.26 24.39
N PHE A 68 -2.56 20.85 24.26
CA PHE A 68 -2.03 19.63 24.90
C PHE A 68 -1.09 19.88 26.10
N GLY A 69 -0.64 21.10 26.33
CA GLY A 69 0.40 21.45 27.29
C GLY A 69 0.01 21.13 28.74
N GLY A 70 0.58 20.05 29.29
CA GLY A 70 0.31 19.62 30.67
C GLY A 70 -1.04 18.94 30.88
N LYS A 71 -1.78 18.62 29.80
CA LYS A 71 -2.99 17.78 29.87
C LYS A 71 -2.60 16.30 30.04
N ASP A 72 -3.46 15.51 30.68
CA ASP A 72 -3.39 14.04 30.56
C ASP A 72 -4.03 13.62 29.22
N LEU A 73 -3.31 12.81 28.44
CA LEU A 73 -3.74 12.40 27.11
C LEU A 73 -4.88 11.36 27.12
N ASN A 74 -5.17 10.75 28.27
CA ASN A 74 -6.32 9.86 28.50
C ASN A 74 -7.58 10.59 29.00
N SER A 75 -7.46 11.86 29.39
CA SER A 75 -8.58 12.66 29.86
C SER A 75 -9.44 13.15 28.69
N ALA A 76 -10.75 13.29 28.94
CA ALA A 76 -11.71 13.77 27.94
C ALA A 76 -11.49 15.25 27.61
N ILE A 77 -11.77 15.63 26.37
CA ILE A 77 -11.64 17.00 25.86
C ILE A 77 -12.87 17.86 26.18
N GLU A 78 -12.68 19.17 26.24
CA GLU A 78 -13.77 20.14 26.13
C GLU A 78 -14.07 20.47 24.64
N ALA A 79 -15.28 20.95 24.35
CA ALA A 79 -15.64 21.36 22.99
C ALA A 79 -14.78 22.54 22.47
N THR A 80 -14.28 23.36 23.40
CA THR A 80 -13.30 24.44 23.19
C THR A 80 -11.93 23.92 22.75
N ASP A 81 -11.43 22.81 23.32
CA ASP A 81 -10.16 22.20 22.90
C ASP A 81 -10.26 21.71 21.44
N PHE A 82 -11.37 21.07 21.08
CA PHE A 82 -11.66 20.66 19.70
C PHE A 82 -11.73 21.87 18.76
N GLN A 83 -12.50 22.90 19.10
CA GLN A 83 -12.62 24.13 18.29
C GLN A 83 -11.26 24.82 18.07
N ASN A 84 -10.43 24.90 19.10
CA ASN A 84 -9.12 25.53 19.01
C ASN A 84 -8.18 24.74 18.09
N LEU A 85 -8.12 23.41 18.22
CA LEU A 85 -7.28 22.58 17.37
C LEU A 85 -7.78 22.49 15.92
N ALA A 86 -9.10 22.41 15.71
CA ALA A 86 -9.72 22.44 14.39
C ALA A 86 -9.42 23.76 13.65
N LYS A 87 -9.52 24.91 14.35
CA LYS A 87 -9.13 26.22 13.81
C LYS A 87 -7.65 26.30 13.46
N LEU A 88 -6.80 25.78 14.34
CA LEU A 88 -5.35 25.84 14.17
C LEU A 88 -4.87 24.99 12.99
N VAL A 89 -5.41 23.78 12.82
CA VAL A 89 -4.90 22.77 11.89
C VAL A 89 -5.69 22.69 10.57
N LEU A 90 -7.03 22.68 10.65
CA LEU A 90 -7.90 22.31 9.52
C LEU A 90 -8.54 23.51 8.82
N ASP A 91 -9.09 24.43 9.62
CA ASP A 91 -9.82 25.59 9.11
C ASP A 91 -9.88 26.77 10.08
N LYS A 92 -9.01 27.76 9.88
CA LYS A 92 -8.94 29.00 10.67
C LYS A 92 -10.29 29.72 10.86
N ASP A 93 -11.21 29.57 9.89
CA ASP A 93 -12.51 30.26 9.85
C ASP A 93 -13.64 29.39 10.46
N TYR A 94 -13.34 28.16 10.93
CA TYR A 94 -14.30 27.26 11.55
C TYR A 94 -14.94 27.88 12.79
N SER A 95 -16.27 27.96 12.78
CA SER A 95 -17.11 28.49 13.87
C SER A 95 -18.17 27.49 14.33
N GLY A 96 -18.11 26.24 13.86
CA GLY A 96 -18.99 25.16 14.31
C GLY A 96 -18.78 24.83 15.78
N THR A 97 -19.79 24.19 16.38
CA THR A 97 -19.73 23.69 17.75
C THR A 97 -20.28 22.26 17.73
N PRO A 98 -19.45 21.24 18.07
CA PRO A 98 -19.93 19.85 18.06
C PRO A 98 -21.12 19.70 19.01
N GLY A 99 -22.16 18.99 18.55
CA GLY A 99 -23.37 18.72 19.36
C GLY A 99 -23.08 17.99 20.67
N SER A 100 -21.95 17.27 20.74
CA SER A 100 -21.32 16.78 21.98
C SER A 100 -19.87 16.40 21.71
N VAL A 101 -19.06 16.19 22.75
CA VAL A 101 -17.67 15.67 22.60
C VAL A 101 -17.60 14.14 22.43
N THR A 102 -18.70 13.49 22.03
CA THR A 102 -18.71 12.05 21.76
C THR A 102 -17.96 11.71 20.47
N ARG A 103 -17.43 10.48 20.37
CA ARG A 103 -16.65 10.04 19.19
C ARG A 103 -17.43 10.20 17.89
N GLU A 104 -18.70 9.79 17.86
CA GLU A 104 -19.55 9.95 16.66
C GLU A 104 -19.74 11.42 16.25
N SER A 105 -19.88 12.33 17.22
CA SER A 105 -20.14 13.76 16.95
C SER A 105 -18.87 14.49 16.54
N ILE A 106 -17.72 14.18 17.15
CA ILE A 106 -16.42 14.75 16.76
C ILE A 106 -16.00 14.24 15.38
N VAL A 107 -16.20 12.95 15.08
CA VAL A 107 -15.95 12.39 13.74
C VAL A 107 -16.88 13.01 12.69
N HIS A 108 -18.13 13.34 13.05
CA HIS A 108 -19.05 14.05 12.16
C HIS A 108 -18.57 15.46 11.79
N GLU A 109 -18.19 16.30 12.77
CA GLU A 109 -17.63 17.64 12.49
C GLU A 109 -16.35 17.56 11.64
N LEU A 110 -15.46 16.61 11.92
CA LEU A 110 -14.25 16.38 11.13
C LEU A 110 -14.56 15.96 9.69
N MET A 111 -15.62 15.16 9.47
CA MET A 111 -16.04 14.78 8.13
C MET A 111 -16.77 15.89 7.38
N GLN A 112 -17.44 16.83 8.05
CA GLN A 112 -17.94 18.05 7.42
C GLN A 112 -16.76 18.92 6.94
N MET A 113 -15.80 19.21 7.82
CA MET A 113 -14.59 19.97 7.43
C MET A 113 -13.78 19.28 6.32
N TRP A 114 -13.64 17.95 6.35
CA TRP A 114 -13.00 17.20 5.27
C TRP A 114 -13.77 17.31 3.96
N ALA A 115 -15.10 17.22 3.98
CA ALA A 115 -15.96 17.37 2.81
C ALA A 115 -15.80 18.78 2.19
N ASP A 116 -15.91 19.82 3.00
CA ASP A 116 -15.74 21.22 2.58
C ASP A 116 -14.34 21.50 2.03
N LYS A 117 -13.28 21.00 2.68
CA LYS A 117 -11.88 21.20 2.25
C LYS A 117 -11.45 20.31 1.06
N THR A 118 -12.30 19.39 0.60
CA THR A 118 -12.03 18.51 -0.56
C THR A 118 -13.09 18.61 -1.66
N GLY A 119 -14.07 19.52 -1.53
CA GLY A 119 -15.12 19.76 -2.52
C GLY A 119 -16.12 18.63 -2.69
N LYS A 120 -16.20 17.67 -1.75
CA LYS A 120 -17.03 16.46 -1.90
C LYS A 120 -18.31 16.54 -1.07
N GLU A 121 -19.42 16.08 -1.62
CA GLU A 121 -20.67 15.95 -0.87
C GLU A 121 -20.70 14.64 -0.07
N LEU A 122 -20.57 14.74 1.25
CA LEU A 122 -20.43 13.59 2.16
C LEU A 122 -21.55 12.54 1.99
N ASP A 123 -22.80 13.00 1.81
CA ASP A 123 -23.99 12.14 1.66
C ASP A 123 -24.08 11.45 0.28
N LYS A 124 -23.27 11.87 -0.71
CA LYS A 124 -23.19 11.23 -2.03
C LYS A 124 -22.08 10.17 -2.12
N ILE A 125 -21.21 10.06 -1.11
CA ILE A 125 -20.12 9.08 -1.12
C ILE A 125 -20.70 7.67 -0.92
N ALA A 126 -20.46 6.79 -1.89
CA ALA A 126 -20.92 5.41 -1.84
C ALA A 126 -20.15 4.62 -0.76
N VAL A 127 -20.80 4.36 0.38
CA VAL A 127 -20.25 3.55 1.47
C VAL A 127 -20.62 2.07 1.29
N ILE A 128 -19.61 1.19 1.31
CA ILE A 128 -19.85 -0.26 1.30
C ILE A 128 -20.33 -0.66 2.70
N LYS A 129 -21.50 -1.32 2.79
CA LYS A 129 -22.07 -1.80 4.06
C LYS A 129 -21.36 -3.06 4.59
N MET A 130 -20.08 -2.91 4.94
CA MET A 130 -19.32 -3.89 5.71
C MET A 130 -19.55 -3.66 7.21
N LEU A 131 -19.57 -4.74 7.99
CA LEU A 131 -19.49 -4.66 9.46
C LEU A 131 -18.04 -4.35 9.85
N ILE A 132 -17.67 -3.08 9.71
CA ILE A 132 -16.34 -2.56 10.08
C ILE A 132 -16.17 -2.43 11.60
N TYR A 133 -17.29 -2.34 12.33
CA TYR A 133 -17.36 -2.29 13.78
C TYR A 133 -18.55 -3.10 14.31
N ASP A 134 -18.36 -3.85 15.39
CA ASP A 134 -19.41 -4.68 16.01
C ASP A 134 -20.51 -3.80 16.65
N ASP A 135 -20.13 -2.61 17.13
CA ASP A 135 -21.01 -1.65 17.79
C ASP A 135 -21.54 -0.55 16.85
N LEU A 136 -21.36 -0.70 15.53
CA LEU A 136 -21.83 0.26 14.52
C LEU A 136 -23.35 0.57 14.63
N GLY A 137 -24.14 -0.39 15.14
CA GLY A 137 -25.57 -0.22 15.42
C GLY A 137 -25.90 0.76 16.56
N GLN A 138 -24.90 1.26 17.29
CA GLN A 138 -25.04 2.30 18.32
C GLN A 138 -24.78 3.72 17.80
N VAL A 139 -24.33 3.88 16.54
CA VAL A 139 -24.14 5.19 15.91
C VAL A 139 -25.49 5.82 15.57
N ASP A 140 -25.70 7.10 15.93
CA ASP A 140 -26.92 7.82 15.51
C ASP A 140 -27.00 7.89 13.97
N SER A 141 -28.19 7.69 13.38
CA SER A 141 -28.37 7.64 11.92
C SER A 141 -27.82 8.86 11.15
N LYS A 142 -27.83 10.04 11.78
CA LYS A 142 -27.24 11.30 11.27
C LYS A 142 -25.70 11.30 11.18
N TYR A 143 -25.03 10.44 11.93
CA TYR A 143 -23.58 10.32 11.99
C TYR A 143 -23.06 9.06 11.27
N TYR A 144 -23.93 8.10 10.97
CA TYR A 144 -23.59 6.82 10.32
C TYR A 144 -22.75 7.00 9.05
N GLN A 145 -23.19 7.87 8.13
CA GLN A 145 -22.47 8.17 6.88
C GLN A 145 -21.05 8.70 7.17
N SER A 146 -20.93 9.63 8.11
CA SER A 146 -19.64 10.20 8.52
C SER A 146 -18.71 9.14 9.12
N VAL A 147 -19.20 8.25 9.99
CA VAL A 147 -18.39 7.17 10.59
C VAL A 147 -17.91 6.19 9.52
N MET A 148 -18.76 5.82 8.57
CA MET A 148 -18.40 4.93 7.45
C MET A 148 -17.34 5.56 6.53
N VAL A 149 -17.52 6.82 6.11
CA VAL A 149 -16.53 7.51 5.26
C VAL A 149 -15.22 7.78 6.02
N ALA A 150 -15.29 8.15 7.32
CA ALA A 150 -14.10 8.36 8.14
C ALA A 150 -13.24 7.10 8.29
N TYR A 151 -13.85 5.90 8.33
CA TYR A 151 -13.12 4.64 8.23
C TYR A 151 -12.49 4.45 6.84
N MET A 152 -13.27 4.64 5.77
CA MET A 152 -12.79 4.51 4.38
C MET A 152 -11.69 5.51 3.99
N LYS A 153 -11.49 6.57 4.77
CA LYS A 153 -10.50 7.63 4.55
C LYS A 153 -9.34 7.63 5.56
N ASP A 154 -9.19 6.55 6.31
CA ASP A 154 -8.20 6.35 7.39
C ASP A 154 -8.29 7.37 8.56
N ILE A 155 -9.33 8.21 8.59
CA ILE A 155 -9.51 9.28 9.59
C ILE A 155 -9.80 8.69 10.97
N ALA A 156 -10.85 7.88 11.06
CA ALA A 156 -11.35 7.34 12.32
C ALA A 156 -11.35 5.81 12.31
N LYS A 157 -10.44 5.23 13.09
CA LYS A 157 -10.34 3.78 13.34
C LYS A 157 -10.92 3.42 14.71
N GLY A 158 -11.22 2.14 14.91
CA GLY A 158 -11.72 1.61 16.18
C GLY A 158 -10.67 1.67 17.30
N LYS A 159 -11.12 1.58 18.55
CA LYS A 159 -10.25 1.58 19.75
C LYS A 159 -9.50 0.26 19.96
N GLY A 160 -9.74 -0.72 19.10
CA GLY A 160 -9.25 -2.09 19.18
C GLY A 160 -10.41 -3.10 19.06
N GLY A 161 -10.10 -4.35 18.71
CA GLY A 161 -11.06 -5.46 18.78
C GLY A 161 -12.37 -5.30 18.00
N GLY A 162 -12.40 -4.48 16.94
CA GLY A 162 -13.63 -4.21 16.17
C GLY A 162 -14.60 -3.20 16.81
N ILE A 163 -14.20 -2.47 17.86
CA ILE A 163 -15.07 -1.52 18.57
C ILE A 163 -14.77 -0.08 18.15
N PHE A 164 -15.80 0.68 17.75
CA PHE A 164 -15.70 2.12 17.53
C PHE A 164 -15.88 2.92 18.82
N ASP A 165 -16.83 2.53 19.66
CA ASP A 165 -17.30 3.21 20.85
C ASP A 165 -17.81 4.64 20.53
N PRO A 166 -18.98 4.77 19.87
CA PRO A 166 -19.49 6.04 19.37
C PRO A 166 -19.91 7.01 20.47
N LYS A 167 -20.39 6.50 21.61
CA LYS A 167 -21.01 7.31 22.67
C LYS A 167 -20.01 7.78 23.74
N ALA A 168 -18.80 7.20 23.83
CA ALA A 168 -17.78 7.73 24.72
C ALA A 168 -17.27 9.12 24.28
N GLY A 169 -16.86 9.91 25.27
CA GLY A 169 -16.14 11.16 25.03
C GLY A 169 -14.77 10.91 24.39
N VAL A 170 -14.36 11.81 23.51
CA VAL A 170 -13.03 11.81 22.89
C VAL A 170 -11.98 12.27 23.90
N THR A 171 -10.87 11.53 24.00
CA THR A 171 -9.70 11.89 24.82
C THR A 171 -8.73 12.83 24.08
N TYR A 172 -7.86 13.56 24.78
CA TYR A 172 -6.86 14.42 24.12
C TYR A 172 -5.96 13.64 23.14
N GLY A 173 -5.58 12.41 23.46
CA GLY A 173 -4.80 11.57 22.55
C GLY A 173 -5.56 11.16 21.28
N GLU A 174 -6.87 10.88 21.41
CA GLU A 174 -7.74 10.63 20.26
C GLU A 174 -8.01 11.88 19.45
N LEU A 175 -8.15 13.05 20.09
CA LEU A 175 -8.27 14.34 19.40
C LEU A 175 -7.06 14.62 18.52
N ALA A 176 -5.84 14.40 19.04
CA ALA A 176 -4.60 14.57 18.28
C ALA A 176 -4.55 13.63 17.06
N ALA A 177 -4.89 12.35 17.25
CA ALA A 177 -4.90 11.36 16.16
C ALA A 177 -5.98 11.66 15.10
N LEU A 178 -7.20 11.99 15.54
CA LEU A 178 -8.32 12.27 14.64
C LEU A 178 -8.07 13.53 13.81
N VAL A 179 -7.62 14.64 14.42
CA VAL A 179 -7.31 15.87 13.68
C VAL A 179 -6.10 15.69 12.76
N PHE A 180 -5.04 14.99 13.19
CA PHE A 180 -3.91 14.67 12.32
C PHE A 180 -4.35 13.82 11.11
N ASN A 181 -5.12 12.75 11.33
CA ASN A 181 -5.58 11.90 10.23
C ASN A 181 -6.54 12.67 9.30
N THR A 182 -7.39 13.56 9.82
CA THR A 182 -8.20 14.47 8.98
C THR A 182 -7.32 15.40 8.16
N ALA A 183 -6.28 16.00 8.73
CA ALA A 183 -5.32 16.83 8.00
C ALA A 183 -4.63 16.04 6.89
N GLN A 184 -4.03 14.88 7.21
CA GLN A 184 -3.41 14.00 6.22
C GLN A 184 -4.39 13.49 5.15
N SER A 185 -5.68 13.33 5.48
CA SER A 185 -6.69 12.90 4.52
C SER A 185 -7.15 14.05 3.61
N ILE A 186 -7.23 15.28 4.12
CA ILE A 186 -7.41 16.49 3.32
C ILE A 186 -6.19 16.72 2.41
N GLU A 187 -4.97 16.49 2.90
CA GLU A 187 -3.75 16.57 2.10
C GLU A 187 -3.73 15.51 1.00
N LYS A 188 -3.93 14.22 1.32
CA LYS A 188 -4.04 13.14 0.32
C LYS A 188 -5.12 13.40 -0.74
N GLU A 189 -6.25 13.98 -0.35
CA GLU A 189 -7.33 14.33 -1.29
C GLU A 189 -6.99 15.60 -2.10
N LYS A 190 -6.17 16.51 -1.58
CA LYS A 190 -5.60 17.63 -2.34
C LYS A 190 -4.44 17.22 -3.22
N GLU A 191 -3.70 16.17 -2.88
CA GLU A 191 -2.76 15.44 -3.75
C GLU A 191 -3.49 14.51 -4.74
N ALA A 192 -4.82 14.37 -4.60
CA ALA A 192 -5.70 13.74 -5.57
C ALA A 192 -6.42 14.77 -6.50
N ASP A 193 -6.56 16.03 -6.05
CA ASP A 193 -7.37 17.08 -6.70
C ASP A 193 -6.53 18.23 -7.32
N VAL A 194 -5.42 18.63 -6.66
CA VAL A 194 -4.18 18.82 -7.43
C VAL A 194 -3.86 17.41 -7.91
N GLN A 195 -4.25 17.15 -9.16
CA GLN A 195 -4.16 15.81 -9.74
C GLN A 195 -2.79 15.21 -9.42
N PRO A 196 -2.74 13.96 -8.93
CA PRO A 196 -1.55 13.19 -9.16
C PRO A 196 -1.42 13.21 -10.68
N ILE A 197 -0.23 13.48 -11.18
CA ILE A 197 0.14 12.90 -12.46
C ILE A 197 0.29 11.41 -12.16
N ALA A 198 -0.86 10.73 -12.01
CA ALA A 198 -1.08 9.42 -12.57
C ALA A 198 -0.71 9.63 -14.03
N GLU A 199 0.54 9.32 -14.33
CA GLU A 199 1.16 9.49 -15.65
C GLU A 199 0.14 8.98 -16.64
N GLU A 200 -0.22 9.76 -17.65
CA GLU A 200 -1.34 9.37 -18.50
C GLU A 200 -0.92 8.11 -19.28
N ARG A 201 -1.46 6.98 -18.84
CA ARG A 201 -0.89 5.64 -19.04
C ARG A 201 -1.97 4.57 -18.98
N PHE A 202 -1.61 3.37 -19.41
CA PHE A 202 -2.34 2.17 -19.02
C PHE A 202 -1.77 1.52 -17.75
N GLU A 203 -2.63 0.82 -17.02
CA GLU A 203 -2.22 0.00 -15.90
C GLU A 203 -2.78 -1.42 -16.04
N THR A 204 -1.92 -2.41 -16.32
CA THR A 204 -2.27 -3.83 -16.17
C THR A 204 -2.32 -4.20 -14.69
N ARG A 205 -3.51 -4.57 -14.21
CA ARG A 205 -3.74 -5.13 -12.88
C ARG A 205 -4.07 -6.61 -12.98
N GLY A 206 -3.70 -7.38 -11.97
CA GLY A 206 -4.00 -8.80 -11.90
C GLY A 206 -4.13 -9.31 -10.48
N ASN A 207 -4.98 -10.31 -10.29
CA ASN A 207 -5.17 -11.05 -9.05
C ASN A 207 -5.31 -12.55 -9.37
N TYR A 208 -5.24 -13.41 -8.36
CA TYR A 208 -5.47 -14.85 -8.50
C TYR A 208 -6.38 -15.41 -7.41
N GLU A 209 -7.03 -16.53 -7.70
CA GLU A 209 -7.74 -17.37 -6.75
C GLU A 209 -7.37 -18.85 -6.97
N ILE A 210 -7.18 -19.61 -5.89
CA ILE A 210 -6.99 -21.06 -5.96
C ILE A 210 -8.32 -21.72 -5.59
N LYS A 211 -8.96 -22.37 -6.57
CA LYS A 211 -10.25 -23.07 -6.43
C LYS A 211 -10.31 -24.30 -7.34
N ASP A 212 -11.07 -25.32 -6.92
CA ASP A 212 -11.36 -26.54 -7.70
C ASP A 212 -10.12 -27.23 -8.33
N GLY A 213 -8.97 -27.13 -7.66
CA GLY A 213 -7.70 -27.70 -8.14
C GLY A 213 -7.04 -26.93 -9.28
N LYS A 214 -7.41 -25.67 -9.51
CA LYS A 214 -6.85 -24.73 -10.48
C LYS A 214 -6.33 -23.46 -9.80
N VAL A 215 -5.50 -22.70 -10.52
CA VAL A 215 -5.26 -21.28 -10.28
C VAL A 215 -6.03 -20.50 -11.35
N VAL A 216 -6.93 -19.62 -10.93
CA VAL A 216 -7.66 -18.71 -11.82
C VAL A 216 -7.05 -17.33 -11.69
N PHE A 217 -6.68 -16.73 -12.81
CA PHE A 217 -6.10 -15.39 -12.88
C PHE A 217 -7.12 -14.43 -13.47
N ASP A 218 -7.52 -13.41 -12.69
CA ASP A 218 -8.40 -12.33 -13.12
C ASP A 218 -7.55 -11.07 -13.33
N PHE A 219 -7.56 -10.50 -14.53
CA PHE A 219 -6.71 -9.36 -14.87
C PHE A 219 -7.38 -8.36 -15.83
N GLU A 220 -6.94 -7.11 -15.74
CA GLU A 220 -7.54 -5.99 -16.46
C GLU A 220 -6.48 -4.99 -16.93
N LEU A 221 -6.71 -4.37 -18.09
CA LEU A 221 -5.94 -3.22 -18.56
C LEU A 221 -6.80 -1.97 -18.43
N VAL A 222 -6.44 -1.08 -17.51
CA VAL A 222 -7.20 0.13 -17.17
C VAL A 222 -6.66 1.32 -17.94
N ASN A 223 -7.55 2.13 -18.55
CA ASN A 223 -7.19 3.42 -19.13
C ASN A 223 -7.18 4.51 -18.02
N LEU A 224 -6.00 5.08 -17.72
CA LEU A 224 -5.83 6.21 -16.81
C LEU A 224 -5.56 7.55 -17.53
N TYR A 225 -5.58 7.58 -18.87
CA TYR A 225 -5.59 8.81 -19.65
C TYR A 225 -6.91 9.57 -19.44
N LYS A 226 -6.88 10.89 -19.65
CA LYS A 226 -8.08 11.74 -19.62
C LYS A 226 -8.96 11.63 -20.86
N GLU A 227 -8.47 10.96 -21.90
CA GLU A 227 -9.12 10.73 -23.18
C GLU A 227 -9.36 9.24 -23.44
N ALA A 228 -10.30 8.93 -24.34
CA ALA A 228 -10.48 7.56 -24.79
C ALA A 228 -9.31 7.17 -25.69
N LYS A 229 -8.63 6.07 -25.38
CA LYS A 229 -7.54 5.52 -26.19
C LYS A 229 -8.02 4.32 -26.99
N GLU A 230 -7.47 4.15 -28.18
CA GLU A 230 -7.71 2.98 -29.02
C GLU A 230 -6.49 2.06 -29.02
N LEU A 231 -6.72 0.77 -28.78
CA LEU A 231 -5.72 -0.29 -28.83
C LEU A 231 -5.99 -1.21 -30.01
N MET A 232 -4.93 -1.59 -30.72
CA MET A 232 -4.98 -2.64 -31.74
C MET A 232 -4.33 -3.92 -31.21
N PHE A 233 -4.98 -5.04 -31.45
CA PHE A 233 -4.42 -6.38 -31.27
C PHE A 233 -4.23 -7.03 -32.64
N GLY A 234 -3.06 -7.61 -32.89
CA GLY A 234 -2.70 -8.19 -34.19
C GLY A 234 -3.40 -9.52 -34.51
N SER A 235 -4.11 -10.10 -33.55
CA SER A 235 -4.81 -11.38 -33.67
C SER A 235 -5.88 -11.53 -32.59
N GLY A 236 -6.58 -12.68 -32.57
CA GLY A 236 -7.41 -13.10 -31.45
C GLY A 236 -6.65 -13.30 -30.12
N GLN A 237 -5.31 -13.40 -30.13
CA GLN A 237 -4.50 -13.36 -28.92
C GLN A 237 -4.39 -11.92 -28.43
N GLN A 238 -5.10 -11.61 -27.34
CA GLN A 238 -5.08 -10.29 -26.70
C GLN A 238 -4.12 -10.23 -25.51
N PHE A 239 -3.69 -11.38 -24.99
CA PHE A 239 -2.76 -11.48 -23.87
C PHE A 239 -1.90 -12.75 -23.96
N GLU A 240 -0.86 -12.81 -23.13
CA GLU A 240 -0.11 -14.00 -22.78
C GLU A 240 0.00 -14.09 -21.25
N VAL A 241 -0.12 -15.31 -20.72
CA VAL A 241 0.18 -15.62 -19.31
C VAL A 241 1.31 -16.64 -19.29
N VAL A 242 2.40 -16.36 -18.59
CA VAL A 242 3.57 -17.25 -18.48
C VAL A 242 3.86 -17.49 -17.00
N ILE A 243 3.80 -18.75 -16.56
CA ILE A 243 4.04 -19.12 -15.16
C ILE A 243 5.41 -19.78 -15.05
N THR A 244 6.20 -19.31 -14.09
CA THR A 244 7.55 -19.80 -13.78
C THR A 244 7.65 -20.29 -12.34
N ASP A 245 8.49 -21.29 -12.08
CA ASP A 245 8.83 -21.74 -10.72
C ASP A 245 9.87 -20.83 -10.04
N GLU A 246 10.20 -21.12 -8.77
CA GLU A 246 11.23 -20.39 -7.99
C GLU A 246 12.63 -20.37 -8.65
N LYS A 247 12.91 -21.25 -9.62
CA LYS A 247 14.16 -21.31 -10.38
C LYS A 247 14.08 -20.59 -11.73
N GLY A 248 12.91 -20.02 -12.06
CA GLY A 248 12.65 -19.40 -13.37
C GLY A 248 12.32 -20.40 -14.49
N LYS A 249 12.05 -21.67 -14.18
CA LYS A 249 11.60 -22.64 -15.21
C LYS A 249 10.15 -22.33 -15.57
N GLU A 250 9.88 -22.11 -16.85
CA GLU A 250 8.51 -22.03 -17.38
C GLU A 250 7.77 -23.37 -17.18
N VAL A 251 6.64 -23.32 -16.48
CA VAL A 251 5.77 -24.50 -16.22
C VAL A 251 4.45 -24.43 -16.98
N TYR A 252 3.98 -23.24 -17.35
CA TYR A 252 2.77 -23.03 -18.14
C TYR A 252 2.87 -21.77 -19.00
N ARG A 253 2.19 -21.78 -20.14
CA ARG A 253 2.04 -20.66 -21.06
C ARG A 253 0.63 -20.69 -21.66
N TYR A 254 -0.08 -19.56 -21.64
CA TYR A 254 -1.44 -19.47 -22.16
C TYR A 254 -1.51 -19.82 -23.66
N SER A 255 -0.57 -19.35 -24.49
CA SER A 255 -0.59 -19.66 -25.93
C SER A 255 -0.29 -21.13 -26.30
N ASP A 256 0.19 -21.98 -25.37
CA ASP A 256 0.41 -23.40 -25.64
C ASP A 256 -0.90 -24.10 -26.06
N ASP A 257 -0.82 -24.92 -27.10
CA ASP A 257 -1.93 -25.65 -27.76
C ASP A 257 -3.14 -24.80 -28.21
N LYS A 258 -3.01 -23.47 -28.28
CA LYS A 258 -4.07 -22.55 -28.75
C LYS A 258 -3.80 -22.02 -30.16
N PHE A 259 -4.86 -21.95 -30.96
CA PHE A 259 -4.84 -21.34 -32.29
C PHE A 259 -5.67 -20.05 -32.27
N PHE A 260 -5.02 -18.93 -32.63
CA PHE A 260 -5.65 -17.62 -32.67
C PHE A 260 -5.92 -17.18 -34.11
N THR A 261 -7.01 -16.44 -34.32
CA THR A 261 -7.36 -15.90 -35.64
C THR A 261 -6.48 -14.69 -35.97
N LEU A 262 -5.92 -14.63 -37.18
CA LEU A 262 -5.11 -13.50 -37.67
C LEU A 262 -5.99 -12.31 -38.13
N ALA A 263 -6.98 -11.95 -37.30
CA ALA A 263 -7.85 -10.81 -37.51
C ALA A 263 -7.39 -9.66 -36.59
N LEU A 264 -7.21 -8.47 -37.15
CA LEU A 264 -6.97 -7.26 -36.36
C LEU A 264 -8.21 -6.94 -35.50
N ILE A 265 -8.00 -6.63 -34.22
CA ILE A 265 -9.07 -6.26 -33.30
C ILE A 265 -8.76 -4.87 -32.74
N MET A 266 -9.62 -3.90 -33.05
CA MET A 266 -9.59 -2.56 -32.46
C MET A 266 -10.42 -2.53 -31.18
N LYS A 267 -9.94 -1.81 -30.16
CA LYS A 267 -10.59 -1.63 -28.86
C LYS A 267 -10.40 -0.20 -28.37
N THR A 268 -11.45 0.60 -28.45
CA THR A 268 -11.55 1.86 -27.70
C THR A 268 -11.79 1.56 -26.22
N ILE A 269 -11.05 2.21 -25.32
CA ILE A 269 -11.24 2.18 -23.87
C ILE A 269 -11.47 3.62 -23.39
N ASN A 270 -12.58 3.89 -22.71
CA ASN A 270 -12.88 5.23 -22.17
C ASN A 270 -12.06 5.55 -20.91
N PRO A 271 -11.91 6.82 -20.49
CA PRO A 271 -11.24 7.18 -19.24
C PRO A 271 -11.82 6.45 -18.02
N GLY A 272 -10.97 5.73 -17.28
CA GLY A 272 -11.37 4.92 -16.12
C GLY A 272 -12.07 3.60 -16.45
N GLU A 273 -12.27 3.27 -17.74
CA GLU A 273 -12.73 1.96 -18.18
C GLU A 273 -11.55 0.96 -18.24
N ALA A 274 -11.86 -0.34 -18.23
CA ALA A 274 -10.87 -1.40 -18.35
C ALA A 274 -11.37 -2.56 -19.21
N ILE A 275 -10.50 -3.10 -20.07
CA ILE A 275 -10.74 -4.43 -20.67
C ILE A 275 -10.35 -5.47 -19.63
N LYS A 276 -11.17 -6.51 -19.47
CA LYS A 276 -10.95 -7.59 -18.49
C LYS A 276 -10.85 -8.94 -19.19
N TRP A 277 -9.96 -9.78 -18.68
CA TRP A 277 -9.75 -11.16 -19.13
C TRP A 277 -9.59 -12.07 -17.92
N GLN A 278 -9.70 -13.37 -18.17
CA GLN A 278 -9.48 -14.42 -17.20
C GLN A 278 -8.71 -15.56 -17.87
N ASP A 279 -7.79 -16.18 -17.14
CA ASP A 279 -7.14 -17.44 -17.54
C ASP A 279 -7.20 -18.48 -16.41
N GLU A 280 -7.21 -19.76 -16.76
CA GLU A 280 -7.27 -20.87 -15.82
C GLU A 280 -6.10 -21.84 -16.04
N TRP A 281 -5.15 -21.85 -15.10
CA TRP A 281 -4.12 -22.88 -15.07
C TRP A 281 -4.56 -24.04 -14.17
N ASP A 282 -4.55 -25.26 -14.71
CA ASP A 282 -4.89 -26.46 -13.96
C ASP A 282 -3.75 -26.98 -13.06
N MET A 283 -2.71 -26.18 -12.79
CA MET A 283 -1.50 -26.58 -12.06
C MET A 283 -0.67 -27.71 -12.73
N THR A 284 -0.94 -28.11 -13.97
CA THR A 284 -0.14 -29.11 -14.68
C THR A 284 1.07 -28.44 -15.35
N ASP A 285 2.26 -29.04 -15.22
CA ASP A 285 3.48 -28.56 -15.90
C ASP A 285 3.57 -29.04 -17.36
N LYS A 286 4.51 -28.47 -18.12
CA LYS A 286 4.75 -28.82 -19.54
C LYS A 286 5.19 -30.27 -19.77
N GLU A 287 5.53 -31.02 -18.73
CA GLU A 287 5.84 -32.44 -18.77
C GLU A 287 4.66 -33.33 -18.34
N GLY A 288 3.50 -32.74 -18.03
CA GLY A 288 2.26 -33.42 -17.67
C GLY A 288 2.12 -33.75 -16.18
N ASN A 289 2.97 -33.20 -15.31
CA ASN A 289 2.91 -33.45 -13.86
C ASN A 289 2.01 -32.43 -13.17
N LYS A 290 1.10 -32.89 -12.31
CA LYS A 290 0.31 -32.02 -11.44
C LYS A 290 1.19 -31.44 -10.33
N LEU A 291 1.38 -30.12 -10.34
CA LEU A 291 2.07 -29.38 -9.28
C LEU A 291 1.09 -29.13 -8.12
N THR A 292 1.56 -29.31 -6.88
CA THR A 292 0.73 -29.24 -5.66
C THR A 292 1.33 -28.42 -4.54
N SER A 293 2.60 -28.01 -4.67
CA SER A 293 3.30 -27.18 -3.69
C SER A 293 4.47 -26.45 -4.33
N GLY A 294 4.68 -25.18 -3.98
CA GLY A 294 5.84 -24.40 -4.42
C GLY A 294 5.50 -22.94 -4.67
N LYS A 295 6.53 -22.11 -4.90
CA LYS A 295 6.39 -20.69 -5.23
C LYS A 295 6.51 -20.49 -6.73
N TYR A 296 5.67 -19.62 -7.26
CA TYR A 296 5.50 -19.36 -8.68
C TYR A 296 5.33 -17.88 -8.96
N LYS A 297 5.68 -17.47 -10.19
CA LYS A 297 5.41 -16.13 -10.71
C LYS A 297 4.68 -16.24 -12.04
N ALA A 298 3.48 -15.68 -12.12
CA ALA A 298 2.76 -15.46 -13.37
C ALA A 298 3.12 -14.07 -13.92
N LYS A 299 3.85 -14.00 -15.04
CA LYS A 299 3.91 -12.78 -15.86
C LYS A 299 2.66 -12.77 -16.75
N ILE A 300 1.92 -11.67 -16.74
CA ILE A 300 0.81 -11.40 -17.65
C ILE A 300 1.22 -10.23 -18.55
N GLU A 301 1.00 -10.36 -19.85
CA GLU A 301 1.43 -9.40 -20.87
C GLU A 301 0.29 -9.17 -21.89
N ILE A 302 -0.07 -7.92 -22.14
CA ILE A 302 -1.18 -7.54 -23.02
C ILE A 302 -0.65 -7.24 -24.44
N MET A 303 -1.13 -7.99 -25.43
CA MET A 303 -0.52 -8.12 -26.77
C MET A 303 -0.93 -6.99 -27.73
N VAL A 304 -0.76 -5.74 -27.30
CA VAL A 304 -1.02 -4.54 -28.13
C VAL A 304 0.03 -4.43 -29.23
N VAL A 305 -0.42 -4.27 -30.48
CA VAL A 305 0.44 -3.91 -31.62
C VAL A 305 0.53 -2.39 -31.70
N GLN A 306 1.77 -1.89 -31.80
CA GLN A 306 2.08 -0.46 -31.78
C GLN A 306 2.70 -0.07 -33.13
N GLU A 307 1.97 0.69 -33.95
CA GLU A 307 2.43 1.08 -35.30
C GLU A 307 3.15 2.44 -35.36
N ASP A 308 2.81 3.38 -34.46
CA ASP A 308 3.35 4.74 -34.45
C ASP A 308 4.39 4.93 -33.32
N GLU A 309 5.65 5.22 -33.68
CA GLU A 309 6.75 5.46 -32.73
C GLU A 309 6.50 6.63 -31.75
N LYS A 310 5.52 7.49 -32.05
CA LYS A 310 5.17 8.69 -31.26
C LYS A 310 4.17 8.43 -30.14
N GLU A 311 3.39 7.37 -30.22
CA GLU A 311 2.44 6.94 -29.17
C GLU A 311 2.82 5.57 -28.60
N LYS A 312 4.13 5.27 -28.55
CA LYS A 312 4.62 4.01 -27.99
C LYS A 312 4.24 3.89 -26.51
N ILE A 313 3.42 2.89 -26.20
CA ILE A 313 3.05 2.49 -24.85
C ILE A 313 4.23 1.72 -24.24
N ASP A 314 4.64 2.12 -23.04
CA ASP A 314 5.72 1.44 -22.31
C ASP A 314 5.31 0.01 -21.92
N GLU A 315 6.20 -0.95 -22.12
CA GLU A 315 5.93 -2.38 -21.91
C GLU A 315 5.58 -2.71 -20.44
N SER A 316 5.99 -1.87 -19.48
CA SER A 316 5.60 -1.97 -18.06
C SER A 316 4.15 -1.56 -17.79
N GLN A 317 3.51 -0.80 -18.68
CA GLN A 317 2.08 -0.47 -18.61
C GLN A 317 1.20 -1.64 -19.05
N LEU A 318 1.72 -2.45 -19.99
CA LEU A 318 1.05 -3.61 -20.58
C LEU A 318 1.39 -4.93 -19.84
N THR A 319 2.24 -4.89 -18.83
CA THR A 319 2.72 -6.08 -18.08
C THR A 319 2.30 -6.02 -16.62
N THR A 320 1.96 -7.17 -16.02
CA THR A 320 1.94 -7.32 -14.56
C THR A 320 2.55 -8.65 -14.13
N VAL A 321 2.95 -8.76 -12.86
CA VAL A 321 3.55 -9.99 -12.29
C VAL A 321 2.87 -10.32 -10.97
N ILE A 322 2.29 -11.52 -10.90
CA ILE A 322 1.65 -12.07 -9.70
C ILE A 322 2.58 -13.13 -9.11
N GLU A 323 3.05 -12.92 -7.88
CA GLU A 323 3.74 -13.95 -7.11
C GLU A 323 2.74 -14.72 -6.24
N PHE A 324 2.77 -16.05 -6.29
CA PHE A 324 1.86 -16.91 -5.56
C PHE A 324 2.52 -18.20 -5.07
N GLU A 325 1.91 -18.84 -4.08
CA GLU A 325 2.40 -20.07 -3.47
C GLU A 325 1.30 -21.14 -3.46
N LEU A 326 1.58 -22.30 -4.09
CA LEU A 326 0.77 -23.50 -3.92
C LEU A 326 1.19 -24.17 -2.60
N GLY A 327 0.23 -24.58 -1.79
CA GLY A 327 0.46 -25.26 -0.52
C GLY A 327 -0.42 -26.49 -0.35
N THR A 328 0.11 -27.52 0.30
CA THR A 328 -0.65 -28.72 0.69
C THR A 328 -1.64 -28.38 1.79
N GLY A 329 -2.84 -27.92 1.39
CA GLY A 329 -3.79 -27.24 2.27
C GLY A 329 -5.22 -27.76 2.16
N GLU A 330 -5.46 -29.05 2.44
CA GLU A 330 -6.79 -29.50 2.86
C GLU A 330 -7.17 -28.83 4.19
N LYS A 331 -7.86 -27.69 4.13
CA LYS A 331 -8.62 -27.17 5.27
C LYS A 331 -9.89 -28.02 5.43
N ASN A 332 -9.79 -29.06 6.24
CA ASN A 332 -10.92 -29.74 6.87
C ASN A 332 -11.60 -28.81 7.89
#